data_AF-A0A370DP03-F1
#
_entry.id   AF-A0A370DP03-F1
#
_cell.length_a   1.000
_cell.length_b   1.000
_cell.length_c   1.000
_cell.angle_alpha   90.00
_cell.angle_beta   90.00
_cell.angle_gamma   90.00
#
_symmetry.space_group_name_H-M   'P 1'
#
loop_
_entity.id
_entity.type
_entity.pdbx_description
1 polymer ?
#
loop_
_entity_poly.entity_id
_entity_poly.type
_entity_poly.pdbx_seq_one_letter_code
_entity_poly.pdbx_strand_id
1 'polypeptide(L)'
;MSVGNPSINQDHKIIVKLINQLHHHVGVVEDRKALGSALNTLIDYTLHHFSREERVMLACRYPSFENHKRQHDKLIEQVADIARRFSEKKENIVKDELLDFLKNWLINHILKQDMEFCPYAENNPEVLGVTASLRTDSEQPGMLGTDDLIPKSVNWNEAAILIVSKSQNFRNIIASILEIAAVGGIQQYSHADDAMQSLESHISNLIVYGWKQDDQEAIPFIEKLREIKGGSFAGIPVLLVSAREERGAMESGLIAGATHCIEEPIGIQTFFEAAVKAINQ
;
A
#
# COMPACT_ATOMS: atom_id res chain seq x y z
N MET A 1 -19.60 0.07 11.91
CA MET A 1 -19.63 1.29 11.08
C MET A 1 -20.25 0.90 9.76
N SER A 2 -21.42 1.43 9.44
CA SER A 2 -22.06 1.18 8.14
C SER A 2 -22.62 2.49 7.61
N VAL A 3 -22.06 3.01 6.53
CA VAL A 3 -22.56 4.18 5.80
C VAL A 3 -23.55 3.81 4.70
N GLY A 4 -24.14 2.60 4.77
CA GLY A 4 -25.06 2.08 3.75
C GLY A 4 -24.40 1.71 2.41
N ASN A 5 -23.13 2.07 2.19
CA ASN A 5 -22.34 1.71 1.02
C ASN A 5 -21.30 0.62 1.38
N PRO A 6 -21.41 -0.60 0.83
CA PRO A 6 -20.48 -1.68 1.19
C PRO A 6 -19.02 -1.40 0.83
N SER A 7 -18.75 -0.64 -0.24
CA SER A 7 -17.38 -0.30 -0.64
C SER A 7 -16.76 0.68 0.35
N ILE A 8 -17.49 1.71 0.77
CA ILE A 8 -17.01 2.67 1.78
C ILE A 8 -16.85 1.99 3.15
N ASN A 9 -17.76 1.09 3.51
CA ASN A 9 -17.63 0.29 4.73
C ASN A 9 -16.35 -0.57 4.74
N GLN A 10 -15.96 -1.08 3.56
CA GLN A 10 -14.71 -1.83 3.42
C GLN A 10 -13.50 -0.91 3.55
N ASP A 11 -13.57 0.31 3.01
CA ASP A 11 -12.52 1.32 3.18
C ASP A 11 -12.27 1.64 4.66
N HIS A 12 -13.33 1.93 5.41
CA HIS A 12 -13.20 2.25 6.83
C HIS A 12 -12.52 1.11 7.61
N LYS A 13 -12.82 -0.16 7.27
CA LYS A 13 -12.15 -1.31 7.88
C LYS A 13 -10.66 -1.36 7.52
N ILE A 14 -10.31 -1.11 6.26
CA ILE A 14 -8.92 -1.08 5.79
C ILE A 14 -8.16 0.06 6.46
N ILE A 15 -8.72 1.27 6.51
CA ILE A 15 -8.11 2.42 7.18
C ILE A 15 -7.86 2.12 8.65
N VAL A 16 -8.84 1.57 9.37
CA VAL A 16 -8.67 1.18 10.78
C VAL A 16 -7.59 0.11 10.95
N LYS A 17 -7.51 -0.86 10.05
CA LYS A 17 -6.43 -1.87 10.05
C LYS A 17 -5.06 -1.21 9.86
N LEU A 18 -4.92 -0.31 8.90
CA LEU A 18 -3.67 0.43 8.64
C LEU A 18 -3.26 1.31 9.83
N ILE A 19 -4.21 2.00 10.47
CA ILE A 19 -3.97 2.78 11.71
C ILE A 19 -3.48 1.86 12.84
N ASN A 20 -4.12 0.70 13.02
CA ASN A 20 -3.73 -0.25 14.06
C ASN A 20 -2.33 -0.83 13.81
N GLN A 21 -1.98 -1.10 12.55
CA GLN A 21 -0.63 -1.53 12.18
C GLN A 21 0.39 -0.44 12.48
N LEU A 22 0.09 0.81 12.10
CA LEU A 22 0.96 1.94 12.41
C LEU A 22 1.16 2.08 13.92
N HIS A 23 0.10 1.98 14.72
CA HIS A 23 0.18 1.99 16.19
C HIS A 23 1.04 0.84 16.76
N HIS A 24 1.00 -0.35 16.15
CA HIS A 24 1.84 -1.47 16.59
C HIS A 24 3.34 -1.26 16.26
N HIS A 25 3.64 -0.48 15.22
CA HIS A 25 5.01 -0.10 14.87
C HIS A 25 5.53 1.11 15.65
N VAL A 26 4.65 1.90 16.29
CA VAL A 26 5.08 3.00 17.17
C VAL A 26 5.63 2.45 18.48
N GLY A 27 6.94 2.57 18.68
CA GLY A 27 7.64 2.22 19.93
C GLY A 27 8.74 1.18 19.77
N VAL A 28 8.74 0.43 18.66
CA VAL A 28 9.85 -0.45 18.29
C VAL A 28 10.92 0.39 17.58
N VAL A 29 12.11 0.50 18.16
CA VAL A 29 13.24 1.31 17.65
C VAL A 29 13.67 0.89 16.23
N GLU A 30 13.31 -0.32 15.81
CA GLU A 30 14.00 -1.02 14.73
C GLU A 30 13.55 -0.76 13.30
N ASP A 31 12.52 0.04 13.00
CA ASP A 31 12.34 0.39 11.58
C ASP A 31 11.55 1.66 11.29
N ARG A 32 12.24 2.81 11.38
CA ARG A 32 11.72 4.09 10.91
C ARG A 32 11.28 4.05 9.45
N LYS A 33 11.91 3.21 8.62
CA LYS A 33 11.58 3.05 7.20
C LYS A 33 10.25 2.32 7.08
N ALA A 34 10.05 1.23 7.82
CA ALA A 34 8.76 0.55 7.91
C ALA A 34 7.65 1.48 8.41
N LEU A 35 7.90 2.29 9.44
CA LEU A 35 6.92 3.29 9.89
C LEU A 35 6.59 4.30 8.79
N GLY A 36 7.59 4.74 8.02
CA GLY A 36 7.39 5.59 6.84
C GLY A 36 6.55 4.90 5.75
N SER A 37 6.82 3.62 5.46
CA SER A 37 6.04 2.85 4.47
C SER A 37 4.59 2.65 4.92
N ALA A 38 4.36 2.36 6.19
CA ALA A 38 3.02 2.27 6.77
C ALA A 38 2.28 3.62 6.68
N LEU A 39 2.98 4.73 6.94
CA LEU A 39 2.41 6.07 6.81
C LEU A 39 2.06 6.41 5.35
N ASN A 40 2.96 6.16 4.40
CA ASN A 40 2.70 6.36 2.97
C ASN A 40 1.52 5.50 2.49
N THR A 41 1.46 4.24 2.91
CA THR A 41 0.35 3.34 2.59
C THR A 41 -0.98 3.89 3.11
N LEU A 42 -1.01 4.43 4.32
CA LEU A 42 -2.20 5.03 4.91
C LEU A 42 -2.62 6.32 4.20
N ILE A 43 -1.67 7.18 3.83
CA ILE A 43 -1.91 8.41 3.07
C ILE A 43 -2.57 8.09 1.74
N ASP A 44 -1.92 7.22 0.98
CA ASP A 44 -2.37 6.74 -0.32
C ASP A 44 -3.82 6.24 -0.19
N TYR A 45 -4.08 5.28 0.70
CA TYR A 45 -5.42 4.72 0.84
C TYR A 45 -6.49 5.75 1.28
N THR A 46 -6.13 6.68 2.16
CA THR A 46 -7.05 7.71 2.68
C THR A 46 -7.43 8.71 1.58
N LEU A 47 -6.49 9.12 0.74
CA LEU A 47 -6.76 9.99 -0.42
C LEU A 47 -7.78 9.36 -1.38
N HIS A 48 -7.60 8.08 -1.68
CA HIS A 48 -8.54 7.36 -2.54
C HIS A 48 -9.91 7.18 -1.89
N HIS A 49 -9.94 6.91 -0.58
CA HIS A 49 -11.18 6.83 0.18
C HIS A 49 -11.97 8.14 0.10
N PHE A 50 -11.36 9.30 0.35
CA PHE A 50 -12.02 10.60 0.23
C PHE A 50 -12.55 10.86 -1.17
N SER A 51 -11.77 10.55 -2.20
CA SER A 51 -12.25 10.64 -3.60
C SER A 51 -13.52 9.81 -3.83
N ARG A 52 -13.59 8.58 -3.29
CA ARG A 52 -14.79 7.73 -3.40
C ARG A 52 -15.98 8.31 -2.66
N GLU A 53 -15.78 8.83 -1.45
CA GLU A 53 -16.84 9.48 -0.69
C GLU A 53 -17.35 10.73 -1.40
N GLU A 54 -16.45 11.56 -1.93
CA GLU A 54 -16.80 12.75 -2.68
C GLU A 54 -17.63 12.43 -3.92
N ARG A 55 -17.31 11.35 -4.65
CA ARG A 55 -18.14 10.84 -5.76
C ARG A 55 -19.54 10.45 -5.29
N VAL A 56 -19.64 9.76 -4.16
CA VAL A 56 -20.95 9.37 -3.58
C VAL A 56 -21.74 10.60 -3.13
N MET A 57 -21.09 11.56 -2.47
CA MET A 57 -21.70 12.82 -2.03
C MET A 57 -22.22 13.65 -3.21
N LEU A 58 -21.45 13.72 -4.31
CA LEU A 58 -21.89 14.38 -5.53
C LEU A 58 -23.10 13.68 -6.16
N ALA A 59 -23.08 12.34 -6.22
CA ALA A 59 -24.16 11.54 -6.78
C ALA A 59 -25.46 11.65 -5.97
N CYS A 60 -25.38 11.74 -4.63
CA CYS A 60 -26.57 11.98 -3.81
C CYS A 60 -26.93 13.46 -3.64
N ARG A 61 -26.16 14.37 -4.26
CA ARG A 61 -26.32 15.84 -4.14
C ARG A 61 -26.32 16.28 -2.67
N TYR A 62 -25.39 15.75 -1.90
CA TYR A 62 -25.24 16.04 -0.48
C TYR A 62 -25.11 17.56 -0.25
N PRO A 63 -26.04 18.22 0.48
CA PRO A 63 -26.09 19.68 0.58
C PRO A 63 -24.82 20.31 1.17
N SER A 64 -24.12 19.59 2.03
CA SER A 64 -22.91 20.06 2.72
C SER A 64 -21.60 19.59 2.06
N PHE A 65 -21.65 19.11 0.81
CA PHE A 65 -20.48 18.59 0.07
C PHE A 65 -19.26 19.50 0.17
N GLU A 66 -19.40 20.79 -0.15
CA GLU A 66 -18.29 21.75 -0.11
C GLU A 66 -17.65 21.88 1.28
N ASN A 67 -18.47 21.75 2.35
CA ASN A 67 -17.95 21.78 3.71
C ASN A 67 -17.21 20.49 4.05
N HIS A 68 -17.75 19.34 3.65
CA HIS A 68 -17.13 18.03 3.88
C HIS A 68 -15.82 17.91 3.11
N LYS A 69 -15.80 18.32 1.83
CA LYS A 69 -14.58 18.35 1.02
C LYS A 69 -13.48 19.20 1.65
N ARG A 70 -13.81 20.38 2.20
CA ARG A 70 -12.82 21.20 2.93
C ARG A 70 -12.24 20.48 4.15
N GLN A 71 -12.99 19.59 4.79
CA GLN A 71 -12.47 18.76 5.89
C GLN A 71 -11.49 17.72 5.35
N HIS A 72 -11.79 17.07 4.22
CA HIS A 72 -10.86 16.18 3.53
C HIS A 72 -9.57 16.90 3.12
N ASP A 73 -9.68 18.07 2.47
CA ASP A 73 -8.52 18.85 2.02
C ASP A 73 -7.61 19.22 3.21
N LYS A 74 -8.20 19.65 4.33
CA LYS A 74 -7.47 19.95 5.57
C LYS A 74 -6.80 18.72 6.17
N LEU A 75 -7.48 17.57 6.15
CA LEU A 75 -6.90 16.31 6.61
C LEU A 75 -5.67 15.93 5.79
N ILE A 76 -5.78 16.02 4.46
CA ILE A 76 -4.70 15.71 3.54
C ILE A 76 -3.50 16.60 3.80
N GLU A 77 -3.72 17.91 3.95
CA GLU A 77 -2.66 18.88 4.28
C GLU A 77 -1.95 18.53 5.59
N GLN A 78 -2.70 18.17 6.63
CA GLN A 78 -2.15 17.80 7.94
C GLN A 78 -1.31 16.52 7.86
N VAL A 79 -1.79 15.48 7.17
CA VAL A 79 -1.01 14.24 7.03
C VAL A 79 0.24 14.47 6.18
N ALA A 80 0.13 15.23 5.10
CA ALA A 80 1.27 15.56 4.25
C ALA A 80 2.36 16.32 5.04
N ASP A 81 1.98 17.26 5.91
CA ASP A 81 2.92 17.96 6.78
C ASP A 81 3.58 17.02 7.79
N ILE A 82 2.80 16.13 8.43
CA ILE A 82 3.33 15.14 9.37
C ILE A 82 4.31 14.18 8.66
N ALA A 83 3.96 13.69 7.47
CA ALA A 83 4.80 12.81 6.66
C ALA A 83 6.10 13.49 6.23
N ARG A 84 6.01 14.75 5.79
CA ARG A 84 7.19 15.56 5.46
C ARG A 84 8.10 15.73 6.66
N ARG A 85 7.58 16.14 7.83
CA ARG A 85 8.37 16.29 9.07
C ARG A 85 8.96 14.97 9.54
N PHE A 86 8.21 13.87 9.39
CA PHE A 86 8.68 12.53 9.66
C PHE A 86 9.84 12.14 8.73
N SER A 87 9.82 12.51 7.46
CA SER A 87 10.91 12.24 6.51
C SER A 87 12.18 13.06 6.84
N GLU A 88 12.03 14.30 7.29
CA GLU A 88 13.11 15.26 7.56
C GLU A 88 13.97 14.95 8.81
N LYS A 89 13.78 13.80 9.47
CA LYS A 89 14.53 13.35 10.67
C LYS A 89 14.37 14.25 11.90
N LYS A 90 13.28 15.04 11.97
CA LYS A 90 12.94 15.85 13.13
C LYS A 90 12.17 15.04 14.19
N GLU A 91 12.94 14.43 15.10
CA GLU A 91 12.56 14.00 16.47
C GLU A 91 11.41 12.99 16.70
N ASN A 92 11.39 12.42 17.91
CA ASN A 92 10.33 11.53 18.42
C ASN A 92 8.97 12.27 18.60
N ILE A 93 8.97 13.60 18.64
CA ILE A 93 7.77 14.45 18.83
C ILE A 93 6.72 14.23 17.73
N VAL A 94 7.14 13.84 16.53
CA VAL A 94 6.24 13.56 15.39
C VAL A 94 5.39 12.30 15.61
N LYS A 95 5.79 11.39 16.52
CA LYS A 95 5.09 10.11 16.74
C LYS A 95 3.78 10.27 17.50
N ASP A 96 3.81 10.98 18.63
CA ASP A 96 2.62 11.19 19.45
C ASP A 96 1.61 12.08 18.71
N GLU A 97 2.10 13.11 18.03
CA GLU A 97 1.28 13.97 17.16
C GLU A 97 0.62 13.18 16.02
N LEU A 98 1.35 12.26 15.38
CA LEU A 98 0.80 11.39 14.33
C LEU A 98 -0.28 10.46 14.90
N LEU A 99 -0.02 9.80 16.04
CA LEU A 99 -1.00 8.91 16.66
C LEU A 99 -2.25 9.66 17.12
N ASP A 100 -2.09 10.83 17.74
CA ASP A 100 -3.20 11.67 18.15
C ASP A 100 -4.01 12.16 16.96
N PHE A 101 -3.36 12.56 15.87
CA PHE A 101 -4.04 12.93 14.63
C PHE A 101 -4.87 11.76 14.07
N LEU A 102 -4.26 10.57 13.93
CA LEU A 102 -4.94 9.40 13.37
C LEU A 102 -6.09 8.91 14.25
N LYS A 103 -5.88 8.90 15.57
CA LYS A 103 -6.89 8.41 16.51
C LYS A 103 -8.00 9.43 16.76
N ASN A 104 -7.67 10.70 16.93
CA ASN A 104 -8.66 11.70 17.33
C ASN A 104 -9.29 12.41 16.14
N TRP A 105 -8.63 12.48 14.99
CA TRP A 105 -9.16 13.21 13.85
C TRP A 105 -9.73 12.24 12.82
N LEU A 106 -8.92 11.34 12.28
CA LEU A 106 -9.35 10.45 11.20
C LEU A 106 -10.46 9.50 11.65
N ILE A 107 -10.35 8.88 12.83
CA ILE A 107 -11.42 8.03 13.36
C ILE A 107 -12.69 8.83 13.68
N ASN A 108 -12.57 10.06 14.21
CA ASN A 108 -13.76 10.87 14.49
C ASN A 108 -14.43 11.38 13.23
N HIS A 109 -13.66 11.70 12.18
CA HIS A 109 -14.18 12.04 10.86
C HIS A 109 -15.01 10.86 10.32
N ILE A 110 -14.39 9.67 10.28
CA ILE A 110 -15.04 8.43 9.81
C ILE A 110 -16.29 8.08 10.61
N LEU A 111 -16.25 8.24 11.93
CA LEU A 111 -17.37 7.88 12.79
C LEU A 111 -18.51 8.90 12.84
N LYS A 112 -18.24 10.17 12.51
CA LYS A 112 -19.20 11.26 12.71
C LYS A 112 -19.55 11.95 11.40
N GLN A 113 -18.56 12.44 10.67
CA GLN A 113 -18.77 13.25 9.47
C GLN A 113 -19.22 12.36 8.30
N ASP A 114 -18.60 11.21 8.08
CA ASP A 114 -18.98 10.30 6.99
C ASP A 114 -20.39 9.73 7.18
N MET A 115 -20.91 9.74 8.41
CA MET A 115 -22.27 9.33 8.70
C MET A 115 -23.33 10.35 8.25
N GLU A 116 -22.95 11.61 8.02
CA GLU A 116 -23.90 12.70 7.71
C GLU A 116 -24.47 12.61 6.29
N PHE A 117 -23.72 12.07 5.32
CA PHE A 117 -24.22 11.89 3.96
C PHE A 117 -25.04 10.60 3.77
N CYS A 118 -24.99 9.66 4.73
CA CYS A 118 -25.68 8.36 4.65
C CYS A 118 -27.17 8.46 4.32
N PRO A 119 -27.98 9.34 4.97
CA PRO A 119 -29.41 9.42 4.68
C PRO A 119 -29.72 9.88 3.24
N TYR A 120 -28.78 10.57 2.60
CA TYR A 120 -28.90 11.02 1.21
C TYR A 120 -28.48 9.92 0.23
N ALA A 121 -27.55 9.05 0.64
CA ALA A 121 -27.06 7.94 -0.15
C ALA A 121 -28.01 6.73 -0.13
N GLU A 122 -28.76 6.55 0.96
CA GLU A 122 -29.68 5.44 1.14
C GLU A 122 -30.80 5.46 0.07
N ASN A 123 -31.00 4.32 -0.60
CA ASN A 123 -31.98 4.15 -1.69
C ASN A 123 -31.84 5.12 -2.87
N ASN A 124 -30.69 5.79 -3.03
CA ASN A 124 -30.44 6.70 -4.13
C ASN A 124 -29.96 5.93 -5.40
N PRO A 125 -30.71 5.96 -6.51
CA PRO A 125 -30.33 5.22 -7.73
C PRO A 125 -29.03 5.71 -8.36
N GLU A 126 -28.73 7.01 -8.28
CA GLU A 126 -27.47 7.58 -8.79
C GLU A 126 -26.29 7.05 -7.98
N VAL A 127 -26.45 6.92 -6.66
CA VAL A 127 -25.44 6.29 -5.78
C VAL A 127 -25.27 4.81 -6.07
N LEU A 128 -26.33 4.06 -6.37
CA LEU A 128 -26.20 2.66 -6.78
C LEU A 128 -25.41 2.52 -8.08
N GLY A 129 -25.65 3.41 -9.06
CA GLY A 129 -24.87 3.49 -10.30
C GLY A 129 -23.40 3.82 -10.04
N VAL A 130 -23.12 4.82 -9.19
CA VAL A 130 -21.76 5.16 -8.79
C VAL A 130 -21.10 4.02 -8.01
N THR A 131 -21.80 3.36 -7.10
CA THR A 131 -21.27 2.23 -6.31
C THR A 131 -20.98 1.02 -7.18
N ALA A 132 -21.81 0.75 -8.18
CA ALA A 132 -21.53 -0.25 -9.20
C ALA A 132 -20.30 0.16 -10.02
N SER A 133 -20.19 1.42 -10.45
CA SER A 133 -19.01 1.93 -11.15
C SER A 133 -17.75 2.00 -10.27
N LEU A 134 -17.87 2.06 -8.95
CA LEU A 134 -16.76 1.94 -7.98
C LEU A 134 -16.33 0.48 -7.80
N ARG A 135 -17.14 -0.48 -8.28
CA ARG A 135 -16.81 -1.90 -8.37
C ARG A 135 -16.40 -2.31 -9.79
N THR A 136 -16.85 -1.55 -10.80
CA THR A 136 -16.57 -1.70 -12.22
C THR A 136 -16.12 -0.35 -12.76
N ASP A 137 -14.86 -0.01 -12.49
CA ASP A 137 -14.28 1.33 -12.66
C ASP A 137 -14.49 1.93 -14.05
N SER A 138 -15.41 2.89 -14.15
CA SER A 138 -15.50 3.81 -15.27
C SER A 138 -14.99 5.19 -14.85
N GLU A 139 -13.99 5.68 -15.57
CA GLU A 139 -13.28 6.95 -15.39
C GLU A 139 -14.25 8.15 -15.31
N GLN A 140 -14.06 9.02 -14.31
CA GLN A 140 -14.53 10.40 -14.36
C GLN A 140 -13.34 11.36 -14.43
N PRO A 141 -13.28 12.28 -15.40
CA PRO A 141 -12.16 13.21 -15.53
C PRO A 141 -12.06 14.15 -14.31
N GLY A 142 -10.90 14.16 -13.64
CA GLY A 142 -10.59 15.13 -12.57
C GLY A 142 -10.70 14.63 -11.13
N MET A 143 -11.00 13.34 -10.89
CA MET A 143 -10.94 12.71 -9.57
C MET A 143 -10.06 11.46 -9.60
N LEU A 144 -9.16 11.32 -8.61
CA LEU A 144 -8.30 10.15 -8.44
C LEU A 144 -9.14 8.87 -8.30
N GLY A 145 -9.02 7.95 -9.25
CA GLY A 145 -9.66 6.64 -9.23
C GLY A 145 -8.82 5.61 -8.49
N THR A 146 -9.39 4.48 -8.10
CA THR A 146 -8.61 3.35 -7.53
C THR A 146 -7.56 2.80 -8.49
N ASP A 147 -7.77 2.97 -9.79
CA ASP A 147 -6.87 2.55 -10.86
C ASP A 147 -5.56 3.33 -10.87
N ASP A 148 -5.55 4.55 -10.30
CA ASP A 148 -4.32 5.34 -10.14
C ASP A 148 -3.41 4.76 -9.04
N LEU A 149 -3.99 4.01 -8.10
CA LEU A 149 -3.25 3.41 -6.98
C LEU A 149 -2.72 2.00 -7.32
N ILE A 150 -3.55 1.19 -7.97
CA ILE A 150 -3.27 -0.21 -8.28
C ILE A 150 -3.56 -0.42 -9.78
N PRO A 151 -2.53 -0.45 -10.64
CA PRO A 151 -2.71 -0.58 -12.08
C PRO A 151 -3.31 -1.94 -12.44
N LYS A 152 -4.25 -1.95 -13.38
CA LYS A 152 -4.98 -3.15 -13.83
C LYS A 152 -4.36 -3.91 -14.99
N SER A 153 -3.19 -3.48 -15.46
CA SER A 153 -2.45 -4.21 -16.50
C SER A 153 -2.05 -5.62 -16.08
N VAL A 154 -2.13 -5.93 -14.78
CA VAL A 154 -1.90 -7.26 -14.19
C VAL A 154 -3.17 -7.71 -13.48
N ASN A 155 -3.55 -8.98 -13.64
CA ASN A 155 -4.65 -9.58 -12.88
C ASN A 155 -4.16 -9.99 -11.47
N TRP A 156 -4.24 -9.07 -10.51
CA TRP A 156 -3.75 -9.28 -9.15
C TRP A 156 -4.42 -10.44 -8.42
N ASN A 157 -5.71 -10.69 -8.66
CA ASN A 157 -6.45 -11.80 -8.05
C ASN A 157 -5.89 -13.18 -8.43
N GLU A 158 -5.16 -13.28 -9.55
CA GLU A 158 -4.50 -14.50 -10.01
C GLU A 158 -2.98 -14.46 -9.79
N ALA A 159 -2.44 -13.33 -9.32
CA ALA A 159 -1.03 -13.19 -9.06
C ALA A 159 -0.63 -13.94 -7.77
N ALA A 160 0.51 -14.64 -7.84
CA ALA A 160 1.20 -15.23 -6.71
C ALA A 160 2.50 -14.44 -6.46
N ILE A 161 2.62 -13.83 -5.28
CA ILE A 161 3.74 -12.99 -4.89
C ILE A 161 4.43 -13.57 -3.66
N LEU A 162 5.75 -13.72 -3.76
CA LEU A 162 6.60 -14.21 -2.68
C LEU A 162 7.39 -13.03 -2.09
N ILE A 163 7.27 -12.81 -0.79
CA ILE A 163 7.95 -11.75 -0.05
C ILE A 163 9.10 -12.36 0.76
N VAL A 164 10.33 -11.88 0.54
CA VAL A 164 11.51 -12.28 1.32
C VAL A 164 12.10 -11.08 2.01
N SER A 165 12.23 -11.12 3.33
CA SER A 165 12.98 -10.10 4.08
C SER A 165 13.18 -10.56 5.50
N LYS A 166 14.31 -10.25 6.14
CA LYS A 166 14.50 -10.48 7.58
C LYS A 166 13.57 -9.63 8.45
N SER A 167 13.15 -8.46 7.96
CA SER A 167 12.29 -7.54 8.70
C SER A 167 10.82 -8.00 8.69
N GLN A 168 10.30 -8.48 9.83
CA GLN A 168 8.88 -8.83 9.96
C GLN A 168 7.98 -7.63 9.64
N ASN A 169 8.38 -6.42 10.02
CA ASN A 169 7.63 -5.19 9.74
C ASN A 169 7.53 -4.94 8.23
N PHE A 170 8.64 -5.10 7.50
CA PHE A 170 8.63 -5.01 6.04
C PHE A 170 7.65 -6.02 5.43
N ARG A 171 7.76 -7.30 5.82
CA ARG A 171 6.91 -8.36 5.27
C ARG A 171 5.42 -8.07 5.52
N ASN A 172 5.08 -7.61 6.73
CA ASN A 172 3.71 -7.25 7.09
C ASN A 172 3.17 -6.06 6.27
N ILE A 173 4.00 -5.04 6.03
CA ILE A 173 3.60 -3.86 5.25
C ILE A 173 3.36 -4.24 3.79
N ILE A 174 4.31 -4.93 3.15
CA ILE A 174 4.14 -5.39 1.77
C ILE A 174 2.90 -6.29 1.68
N ALA A 175 2.74 -7.26 2.58
CA ALA A 175 1.56 -8.12 2.59
C ALA A 175 0.26 -7.30 2.69
N SER A 176 0.23 -6.24 3.50
CA SER A 176 -0.94 -5.37 3.63
C SER A 176 -1.24 -4.60 2.34
N ILE A 177 -0.21 -4.09 1.66
CA ILE A 177 -0.33 -3.45 0.34
C ILE A 177 -0.91 -4.43 -0.69
N LEU A 178 -0.42 -5.68 -0.70
CA LEU A 178 -0.89 -6.72 -1.62
C LEU A 178 -2.33 -7.17 -1.30
N GLU A 179 -2.69 -7.27 -0.03
CA GLU A 179 -4.06 -7.60 0.42
C GLU A 179 -5.06 -6.52 0.01
N ILE A 180 -4.67 -5.24 0.02
CA ILE A 180 -5.51 -4.13 -0.47
C ILE A 180 -5.83 -4.32 -1.96
N ALA A 181 -4.89 -4.84 -2.74
CA ALA A 181 -5.08 -5.18 -4.15
C ALA A 181 -5.72 -6.55 -4.39
N ALA A 182 -6.16 -7.24 -3.33
CA ALA A 182 -6.73 -8.57 -3.39
C ALA A 182 -5.85 -9.61 -4.11
N VAL A 183 -4.52 -9.53 -3.91
CA VAL A 183 -3.59 -10.48 -4.52
C VAL A 183 -3.91 -11.92 -4.12
N GLY A 184 -4.02 -12.80 -5.12
CA GLY A 184 -4.54 -14.16 -4.94
C GLY A 184 -3.66 -15.07 -4.08
N GLY A 185 -2.35 -14.97 -4.24
CA GLY A 185 -1.36 -15.74 -3.47
C GLY A 185 -0.30 -14.84 -2.87
N ILE A 186 -0.18 -14.83 -1.54
CA ILE A 186 0.87 -14.10 -0.83
C ILE A 186 1.61 -15.07 0.07
N GLN A 187 2.91 -15.24 -0.14
CA GLN A 187 3.79 -16.03 0.74
C GLN A 187 4.88 -15.14 1.34
N GLN A 188 5.25 -15.39 2.59
CA GLN A 188 6.23 -14.57 3.32
C GLN A 188 7.31 -15.46 3.93
N TYR A 189 8.57 -15.09 3.73
CA TYR A 189 9.74 -15.81 4.25
C TYR A 189 10.73 -14.85 4.90
N SER A 190 11.28 -15.24 6.05
CA SER A 190 12.33 -14.47 6.73
C SER A 190 13.74 -14.78 6.22
N HIS A 191 13.92 -15.90 5.52
CA HIS A 191 15.19 -16.38 5.00
C HIS A 191 15.08 -16.78 3.53
N ALA A 192 16.17 -16.58 2.80
CA ALA A 192 16.26 -16.88 1.38
C ALA A 192 16.15 -18.38 1.07
N ASP A 193 16.70 -19.25 1.95
CA ASP A 193 16.68 -20.70 1.72
C ASP A 193 15.25 -21.27 1.77
N ASP A 194 14.43 -20.84 2.73
CA ASP A 194 13.03 -21.24 2.84
C ASP A 194 12.23 -20.77 1.62
N ALA A 195 12.50 -19.54 1.16
CA ALA A 195 11.90 -18.99 -0.05
C ALA A 195 12.27 -19.81 -1.30
N MET A 196 13.56 -20.17 -1.46
CA MET A 196 14.02 -21.02 -2.56
C MET A 196 13.35 -22.39 -2.55
N GLN A 197 13.22 -23.02 -1.38
CA GLN A 197 12.55 -24.31 -1.25
C GLN A 197 11.07 -24.24 -1.65
N SER A 198 10.37 -23.15 -1.30
CA SER A 198 8.96 -22.97 -1.69
C SER A 198 8.77 -22.93 -3.21
N LEU A 199 9.69 -22.28 -3.93
CA LEU A 199 9.63 -22.13 -5.39
C LEU A 199 9.71 -23.47 -6.15
N GLU A 200 10.17 -24.55 -5.51
CA GLU A 200 10.16 -25.89 -6.10
C GLU A 200 8.74 -26.47 -6.24
N SER A 201 7.80 -25.99 -5.43
CA SER A 201 6.43 -26.51 -5.33
C SER A 201 5.35 -25.48 -5.66
N HIS A 202 5.71 -24.19 -5.76
CA HIS A 202 4.78 -23.09 -6.01
C HIS A 202 5.30 -22.16 -7.10
N ILE A 203 4.41 -21.81 -8.04
CA ILE A 203 4.70 -20.82 -9.07
C ILE A 203 4.48 -19.44 -8.47
N SER A 204 5.45 -18.55 -8.64
CA SER A 204 5.36 -17.14 -8.26
C SER A 204 5.51 -16.26 -9.51
N ASN A 205 4.70 -15.21 -9.60
CA ASN A 205 4.74 -14.22 -10.68
C ASN A 205 5.69 -13.07 -10.37
N LEU A 206 5.99 -12.83 -9.09
CA LEU A 206 6.88 -11.77 -8.63
C LEU A 206 7.49 -12.17 -7.28
N ILE A 207 8.78 -11.88 -7.12
CA ILE A 207 9.46 -11.93 -5.81
C ILE A 207 9.73 -10.50 -5.36
N VAL A 208 9.26 -10.14 -4.17
CA VAL A 208 9.59 -8.88 -3.50
C VAL A 208 10.64 -9.17 -2.45
N TYR A 209 11.86 -8.67 -2.66
CA TYR A 209 12.96 -8.89 -1.72
C TYR A 209 13.26 -7.59 -0.97
N GLY A 210 12.97 -7.56 0.33
CA GLY A 210 13.31 -6.45 1.23
C GLY A 210 14.70 -6.62 1.82
N TRP A 211 15.64 -5.84 1.31
CA TRP A 211 17.06 -5.98 1.61
C TRP A 211 17.61 -4.89 2.51
N LYS A 212 18.61 -5.27 3.32
CA LYS A 212 19.34 -4.42 4.24
C LYS A 212 20.84 -4.69 4.10
N GLN A 213 21.69 -3.72 4.38
CA GLN A 213 23.13 -3.84 4.23
C GLN A 213 23.77 -5.05 4.95
N ASP A 214 23.22 -5.48 6.08
CA ASP A 214 23.70 -6.64 6.86
C ASP A 214 23.13 -7.98 6.36
N ASP A 215 22.21 -7.95 5.39
CA ASP A 215 21.65 -9.14 4.79
C ASP A 215 22.56 -9.70 3.68
N GLN A 216 23.33 -10.72 4.06
CA GLN A 216 24.22 -11.47 3.17
C GLN A 216 23.49 -12.47 2.26
N GLU A 217 22.17 -12.66 2.41
CA GLU A 217 21.42 -13.67 1.67
C GLU A 217 20.88 -13.16 0.32
N ALA A 218 20.68 -11.85 0.17
CA ALA A 218 19.97 -11.29 -0.98
C ALA A 218 20.68 -11.53 -2.32
N ILE A 219 21.98 -11.22 -2.40
CA ILE A 219 22.75 -11.40 -3.63
C ILE A 219 22.86 -12.89 -3.99
N PRO A 220 23.31 -13.79 -3.09
CA PRO A 220 23.33 -15.22 -3.40
C PRO A 220 21.97 -15.79 -3.79
N PHE A 221 20.88 -15.31 -3.19
CA PHE A 221 19.52 -15.71 -3.54
C PHE A 221 19.19 -15.34 -5.00
N ILE A 222 19.43 -14.08 -5.38
CA ILE A 222 19.16 -13.59 -6.74
C ILE A 222 20.05 -14.31 -7.75
N GLU A 223 21.34 -14.46 -7.48
CA GLU A 223 22.27 -15.17 -8.37
C GLU A 223 21.82 -16.62 -8.56
N LYS A 224 21.47 -17.33 -7.48
CA LYS A 224 20.98 -18.71 -7.53
C LYS A 224 19.68 -18.84 -8.32
N LEU A 225 18.77 -17.86 -8.26
CA LEU A 225 17.58 -17.84 -9.13
C LEU A 225 17.96 -17.79 -10.61
N ARG A 226 19.01 -17.05 -10.97
CA ARG A 226 19.44 -16.86 -12.37
C ARG A 226 20.39 -17.93 -12.88
N GLU A 227 21.19 -18.55 -12.02
CA GLU A 227 22.13 -19.61 -12.38
C GLU A 227 21.46 -20.86 -12.93
N ILE A 228 20.22 -21.13 -12.52
CA ILE A 228 19.45 -22.30 -12.95
C ILE A 228 18.92 -22.05 -14.37
N LYS A 229 19.82 -22.05 -15.35
CA LYS A 229 19.52 -21.91 -16.78
C LYS A 229 18.53 -23.01 -17.20
N GLY A 230 17.32 -22.60 -17.58
CA GLY A 230 16.23 -23.51 -17.96
C GLY A 230 15.44 -24.09 -16.79
N GLY A 231 15.68 -23.66 -15.55
CA GLY A 231 14.83 -23.99 -14.41
C GLY A 231 13.51 -23.22 -14.45
N SER A 232 12.46 -23.81 -13.86
CA SER A 232 11.09 -23.26 -13.86
C SER A 232 10.94 -21.86 -13.26
N PHE A 233 11.95 -21.36 -12.54
CA PHE A 233 11.91 -20.10 -11.78
C PHE A 233 12.94 -19.04 -12.24
N ALA A 234 13.79 -19.32 -13.23
CA ALA A 234 14.83 -18.38 -13.66
C ALA A 234 14.28 -17.07 -14.25
N GLY A 235 13.09 -17.12 -14.84
CA GLY A 235 12.39 -15.97 -15.41
C GLY A 235 11.53 -15.19 -14.41
N ILE A 236 11.47 -15.57 -13.13
CA ILE A 236 10.62 -14.86 -12.16
C ILE A 236 11.22 -13.48 -11.89
N PRO A 237 10.46 -12.39 -12.08
CA PRO A 237 10.95 -11.05 -11.81
C PRO A 237 11.19 -10.85 -10.31
N VAL A 238 12.28 -10.13 -10.00
CA VAL A 238 12.63 -9.78 -8.62
C VAL A 238 12.58 -8.26 -8.48
N LEU A 239 11.67 -7.78 -7.64
CA LEU A 239 11.60 -6.40 -7.18
C LEU A 239 12.38 -6.28 -5.88
N LEU A 240 13.58 -5.70 -5.95
CA LEU A 240 14.39 -5.41 -4.78
C LEU A 240 13.92 -4.12 -4.13
N VAL A 241 13.79 -4.12 -2.82
CA VAL A 241 13.45 -2.93 -2.04
C VAL A 241 14.52 -2.71 -0.99
N SER A 242 15.11 -1.52 -0.99
CA SER A 242 16.18 -1.16 -0.07
C SER A 242 16.12 0.34 0.23
N ALA A 243 16.91 0.81 1.20
CA ALA A 243 16.92 2.22 1.54
C ALA A 243 17.77 3.06 0.59
N ARG A 244 17.41 4.34 0.47
CA ARG A 244 18.13 5.30 -0.36
C ARG A 244 19.62 5.46 0.00
N GLU A 245 19.98 5.30 1.27
CA GLU A 245 21.37 5.35 1.70
C GLU A 245 22.21 4.16 1.21
N GLU A 246 21.57 3.12 0.66
CA GLU A 246 22.16 1.85 0.21
C GLU A 246 22.25 1.82 -1.34
N ARG A 247 22.72 2.90 -1.99
CA ARG A 247 22.78 3.00 -3.47
C ARG A 247 23.63 1.93 -4.15
N GLY A 248 24.86 1.72 -3.68
CA GLY A 248 25.73 0.67 -4.24
C GLY A 248 25.16 -0.73 -4.05
N ALA A 249 24.28 -0.83 -3.05
CA ALA A 249 23.52 -2.01 -2.78
C ALA A 249 22.52 -2.25 -3.93
N MET A 250 21.65 -1.28 -4.25
CA MET A 250 20.65 -1.42 -5.33
C MET A 250 21.31 -1.76 -6.68
N GLU A 251 22.46 -1.16 -6.97
CA GLU A 251 23.26 -1.48 -8.16
C GLU A 251 23.75 -2.93 -8.16
N SER A 252 24.27 -3.40 -7.03
CA SER A 252 24.70 -4.81 -6.88
C SER A 252 23.53 -5.79 -7.10
N GLY A 253 22.33 -5.46 -6.61
CA GLY A 253 21.14 -6.27 -6.84
C GLY A 253 20.74 -6.38 -8.31
N LEU A 254 20.80 -5.26 -9.05
CA LEU A 254 20.56 -5.27 -10.49
C LEU A 254 21.62 -6.09 -11.25
N ILE A 255 22.89 -5.97 -10.87
CA ILE A 255 24.00 -6.75 -11.45
C ILE A 255 23.79 -8.26 -11.20
N ALA A 256 23.33 -8.63 -9.99
CA ALA A 256 23.01 -10.01 -9.63
C ALA A 256 21.80 -10.58 -10.40
N GLY A 257 20.97 -9.71 -11.00
CA GLY A 257 19.83 -10.10 -11.83
C GLY A 257 18.46 -9.76 -11.24
N ALA A 258 18.37 -8.83 -10.29
CA ALA A 258 17.10 -8.22 -9.94
C ALA A 258 16.52 -7.46 -11.15
N THR A 259 15.20 -7.51 -11.31
CA THR A 259 14.51 -6.90 -12.45
C THR A 259 14.32 -5.40 -12.25
N HIS A 260 13.99 -5.00 -11.02
CA HIS A 260 13.80 -3.59 -10.68
C HIS A 260 14.12 -3.34 -9.20
N CYS A 261 14.43 -2.08 -8.87
CA CYS A 261 14.72 -1.64 -7.50
C CYS A 261 13.86 -0.43 -7.13
N ILE A 262 13.34 -0.40 -5.91
CA ILE A 262 12.68 0.78 -5.34
C ILE A 262 13.24 1.14 -3.96
N GLU A 263 13.10 2.41 -3.61
CA GLU A 263 13.58 2.96 -2.34
C GLU A 263 12.48 2.92 -1.26
N GLU A 264 12.83 2.55 -0.03
CA GLU A 264 12.00 2.80 1.14
C GLU A 264 12.07 4.27 1.59
N PRO A 265 10.98 4.86 2.14
CA PRO A 265 9.68 4.26 2.43
C PRO A 265 8.75 4.11 1.22
N ILE A 266 7.91 3.07 1.23
CA ILE A 266 7.09 2.63 0.10
C ILE A 266 5.62 3.00 0.33
N GLY A 267 4.96 3.55 -0.70
CA GLY A 267 3.50 3.71 -0.78
C GLY A 267 2.85 2.66 -1.69
N ILE A 268 1.52 2.59 -1.70
CA ILE A 268 0.76 1.64 -2.52
C ILE A 268 1.03 1.91 -4.00
N GLN A 269 0.91 3.17 -4.43
CA GLN A 269 1.11 3.54 -5.83
C GLN A 269 2.54 3.23 -6.30
N THR A 270 3.54 3.71 -5.57
CA THR A 270 4.96 3.47 -5.92
C THR A 270 5.29 1.98 -5.98
N PHE A 271 4.74 1.18 -5.07
CA PHE A 271 4.93 -0.27 -5.08
C PHE A 271 4.37 -0.90 -6.35
N PHE A 272 3.10 -0.63 -6.68
CA PHE A 272 2.45 -1.29 -7.79
C PHE A 272 2.94 -0.83 -9.16
N GLU A 273 3.29 0.45 -9.32
CA GLU A 273 3.97 0.93 -10.54
C GLU A 273 5.28 0.18 -10.79
N ALA A 274 6.07 -0.05 -9.73
CA ALA A 274 7.31 -0.81 -9.83
C ALA A 274 7.09 -2.31 -10.07
N ALA A 275 6.10 -2.90 -9.41
CA ALA A 275 5.72 -4.30 -9.60
C ALA A 275 5.29 -4.56 -11.06
N VAL A 276 4.46 -3.69 -11.64
CA VAL A 276 4.04 -3.79 -13.05
C VAL A 276 5.22 -3.64 -14.00
N LYS A 277 6.13 -2.69 -13.74
CA LYS A 277 7.36 -2.54 -14.52
C LYS A 277 8.23 -3.80 -14.46
N ALA A 278 8.31 -4.46 -13.31
CA ALA A 278 9.08 -5.69 -13.16
C ALA A 278 8.40 -6.89 -13.84
N ILE A 279 7.08 -7.01 -13.76
CA ILE A 279 6.32 -8.13 -14.35
C ILE A 279 6.31 -8.07 -15.89
N ASN A 280 6.31 -6.88 -16.48
CA ASN A 280 6.18 -6.69 -17.93
C ASN A 280 7.52 -6.60 -18.69
N GLN A 281 8.66 -6.76 -18.00
CA GLN A 281 10.00 -6.80 -18.61
C GLN A 281 10.40 -8.22 -18.99
#